data_AF-A0AAE9N9Q5-F1
#
_entry.id   AF-A0AAE9N9Q5-F1
#
_cell.length_a   1.000
_cell.length_b   1.000
_cell.length_c   1.000
_cell.angle_alpha   90.00
_cell.angle_beta   90.00
_cell.angle_gamma   90.00
#
_symmetry.space_group_name_H-M   'P 1'
#
loop_
_entity.id
_entity.type
_entity.pdbx_description
1 polymer ?
#
loop_
_entity_poly.entity_id
_entity_poly.type
_entity_poly.pdbx_seq_one_letter_code
_entity_poly.pdbx_strand_id
1 'polypeptide(L)'
;MFESGMDRLRDVVLFVAGLVALGALIMAAFEGFNQRIPSAIFLGTLGVVCTFMVYMPKLEVFKVWGVEARLNRTLDRAEEILGKLQHLSVISAKATYMTFAWSNRFGSPGAKAKQAILDDVDRQLDELKVTPTERAEIVRPYMTLIGWDFFQLYVTTVENYMQAKYSDVTHKLNIEAESAEARATIDRWAPLIAAWRTRWRVDGLYQQMLQTSFAEFLNQAVPPEGLLDKNEMERVNKYRAEILALYNECLAKGGYTDRAAQYYDNYNPEFGGDKKKIKELFGYEMKY
;
A
#
# COMPACT_ATOMS: atom_id res chain seq x y z
N MET A 1 -41.70 16.23 -30.67
CA MET A 1 -43.06 16.72 -31.04
C MET A 1 -43.99 15.60 -31.54
N PHE A 2 -43.49 14.47 -32.06
CA PHE A 2 -44.32 13.34 -32.49
C PHE A 2 -44.80 12.39 -31.37
N GLU A 3 -44.11 12.31 -30.22
CA GLU A 3 -44.52 11.47 -29.09
C GLU A 3 -45.90 11.85 -28.51
N SER A 4 -46.20 13.15 -28.43
CA SER A 4 -47.47 13.65 -27.90
C SER A 4 -48.71 13.20 -28.69
N GLY A 5 -48.58 12.89 -29.98
CA GLY A 5 -49.71 12.46 -30.81
C GLY A 5 -50.05 10.99 -30.60
N MET A 6 -49.04 10.14 -30.48
CA MET A 6 -49.20 8.70 -30.26
C MET A 6 -49.79 8.39 -28.87
N ASP A 7 -49.37 9.12 -27.84
CA ASP A 7 -49.90 8.91 -26.48
C ASP A 7 -51.40 9.23 -26.41
N ARG A 8 -51.84 10.32 -27.04
CA ARG A 8 -53.26 10.68 -27.11
C ARG A 8 -54.09 9.65 -27.87
N LEU A 9 -53.57 9.13 -28.99
CA LEU A 9 -54.25 8.08 -29.74
C LEU A 9 -54.38 6.81 -28.88
N ARG A 10 -53.31 6.42 -28.18
CA ARG A 10 -53.30 5.27 -27.28
C ARG A 10 -54.34 5.43 -26.17
N ASP A 11 -54.42 6.60 -25.54
CA ASP A 11 -55.36 6.86 -24.45
C ASP A 11 -56.81 6.81 -24.93
N VAL A 12 -57.11 7.34 -26.13
CA VAL A 12 -58.43 7.22 -26.75
C VAL A 12 -58.77 5.75 -27.04
N VAL A 13 -57.83 4.97 -27.58
CA VAL A 13 -58.05 3.53 -27.85
C VAL A 13 -58.29 2.76 -26.56
N LEU A 14 -57.52 3.00 -25.49
CA LEU A 14 -57.69 2.35 -24.20
C LEU A 14 -59.01 2.74 -23.52
N PHE A 15 -59.41 4.01 -23.63
CA PHE A 15 -60.70 4.48 -23.11
C PHE A 15 -61.87 3.81 -23.83
N VAL A 16 -61.82 3.75 -25.16
CA VAL A 16 -62.84 3.06 -25.98
C VAL A 16 -62.87 1.56 -25.65
N ALA A 17 -61.71 0.90 -25.55
CA ALA A 17 -61.62 -0.49 -25.17
C ALA A 17 -62.20 -0.76 -23.77
N GLY A 18 -62.01 0.16 -22.82
CA GLY A 18 -62.60 0.08 -21.48
C GLY A 18 -64.13 0.19 -21.49
N LEU A 19 -64.68 1.13 -22.28
CA LEU A 19 -66.12 1.27 -22.45
C LEU A 19 -66.73 0.03 -23.14
N VAL A 20 -66.06 -0.50 -24.17
CA VAL A 20 -66.47 -1.74 -24.84
C VAL A 20 -66.42 -2.92 -23.89
N ALA A 21 -65.39 -3.03 -23.05
CA ALA A 21 -65.31 -4.09 -22.04
C ALA A 21 -66.48 -4.05 -21.06
N LEU A 22 -66.78 -2.86 -20.51
CA LEU A 22 -67.88 -2.65 -19.57
C LEU A 22 -69.23 -2.99 -20.22
N GLY A 23 -69.47 -2.45 -21.42
CA GLY A 23 -70.69 -2.71 -22.18
C GLY A 23 -70.85 -4.18 -22.53
N ALA A 24 -69.78 -4.84 -22.97
CA ALA A 24 -69.79 -6.27 -23.31
C ALA A 24 -70.10 -7.14 -22.09
N LEU A 25 -69.55 -6.83 -20.91
CA LEU A 25 -69.84 -7.59 -19.68
C LEU A 25 -71.28 -7.39 -19.19
N ILE A 26 -71.81 -6.17 -19.24
CA ILE A 26 -73.21 -5.88 -18.88
C ILE A 26 -74.16 -6.63 -19.83
N MET A 27 -73.88 -6.57 -21.14
CA MET A 27 -74.70 -7.25 -22.14
C MET A 27 -74.56 -8.78 -22.06
N ALA A 28 -73.38 -9.31 -21.71
CA ALA A 28 -73.19 -10.73 -21.47
C ALA A 28 -74.06 -11.23 -20.30
N ALA A 29 -74.12 -10.47 -19.20
CA ALA A 29 -74.98 -10.78 -18.07
C ALA A 29 -76.46 -10.76 -18.48
N PHE A 30 -76.89 -9.72 -19.21
CA PHE A 30 -78.26 -9.59 -19.71
C PHE A 30 -78.67 -10.74 -20.65
N GLU A 31 -77.84 -11.09 -21.64
CA GLU A 31 -78.07 -12.21 -22.56
C GLU A 31 -78.07 -13.56 -21.82
N GLY A 32 -77.27 -13.69 -20.76
CA GLY A 32 -77.28 -14.83 -19.85
C GLY A 32 -78.63 -15.01 -19.14
N PHE A 33 -79.23 -13.92 -18.63
CA PHE A 33 -80.56 -13.94 -18.04
C PHE A 33 -81.66 -14.30 -19.05
N ASN A 34 -81.49 -13.92 -20.32
CA ASN A 34 -82.41 -14.26 -21.40
C ASN A 34 -82.15 -15.63 -22.05
N GLN A 35 -81.34 -16.50 -21.42
CA GLN A 35 -81.01 -17.85 -21.88
C GLN A 35 -80.35 -17.93 -23.26
N ARG A 36 -79.75 -16.85 -23.76
CA ARG A 36 -79.02 -16.80 -25.04
C ARG A 36 -77.54 -17.05 -24.82
N ILE A 37 -77.23 -18.30 -24.43
CA ILE A 37 -75.90 -18.74 -24.00
C ILE A 37 -74.78 -18.40 -25.00
N PRO A 38 -74.91 -18.61 -26.33
CA PRO A 38 -73.81 -18.32 -27.26
C PRO A 38 -73.41 -16.84 -27.29
N SER A 39 -74.39 -15.93 -27.25
CA SER A 39 -74.17 -14.49 -27.23
C SER A 39 -73.51 -14.04 -25.94
N ALA A 40 -73.95 -14.58 -24.81
CA ALA A 40 -73.37 -14.30 -23.50
C ALA A 40 -71.89 -14.73 -23.43
N ILE A 41 -71.54 -15.90 -23.99
CA ILE A 41 -70.16 -16.38 -24.06
C ILE A 41 -69.29 -15.47 -24.93
N PHE A 42 -69.78 -15.08 -26.10
CA PHE A 42 -69.04 -14.20 -27.02
C PHE A 42 -68.76 -12.84 -26.37
N LEU A 43 -69.79 -12.21 -25.80
CA LEU A 43 -69.68 -10.91 -25.13
C LEU A 43 -68.81 -10.98 -23.87
N GLY A 44 -68.91 -12.06 -23.10
CA GLY A 44 -68.03 -12.29 -21.95
C GLY A 44 -66.56 -12.41 -22.35
N THR A 45 -66.27 -13.19 -23.41
CA THR A 45 -64.91 -13.34 -23.95
C THR A 45 -64.37 -12.00 -24.46
N LEU A 46 -65.19 -11.23 -25.20
CA LEU A 46 -64.83 -9.90 -25.68
C LEU A 46 -64.52 -8.95 -24.51
N GLY A 47 -65.34 -8.97 -23.46
CA GLY A 47 -65.14 -8.20 -22.25
C GLY A 47 -63.80 -8.51 -21.56
N VAL A 48 -63.43 -9.79 -21.46
CA VAL A 48 -62.15 -10.23 -20.88
C VAL A 48 -60.96 -9.76 -21.73
N VAL A 49 -61.02 -9.91 -23.06
CA VAL A 49 -59.93 -9.50 -23.96
C VAL A 49 -59.72 -7.98 -23.89
N CYS A 50 -60.79 -7.19 -23.94
CA CYS A 50 -60.70 -5.73 -23.83
C CYS A 50 -60.19 -5.30 -22.45
N THR A 51 -60.61 -5.97 -21.37
CA THR A 51 -60.07 -5.74 -20.02
C THR A 51 -58.57 -6.02 -20.00
N PHE A 52 -58.12 -7.12 -20.60
CA PHE A 52 -56.70 -7.45 -20.68
C PHE A 52 -55.89 -6.38 -21.42
N MET A 53 -56.39 -5.87 -22.55
CA MET A 53 -55.74 -4.77 -23.28
C MET A 53 -55.63 -3.48 -22.44
N VAL A 54 -56.64 -3.16 -21.63
CA VAL A 54 -56.61 -1.99 -20.74
C VAL A 54 -55.56 -2.11 -19.64
N TYR A 55 -55.34 -3.32 -19.10
CA TYR A 55 -54.38 -3.57 -18.03
C TYR A 55 -52.97 -3.94 -18.53
N MET A 56 -52.79 -4.29 -19.80
CA MET A 56 -51.51 -4.66 -20.40
C MET A 56 -50.40 -3.61 -20.20
N PRO A 57 -50.65 -2.28 -20.39
CA PRO A 57 -49.62 -1.26 -20.15
C PRO A 57 -49.19 -1.18 -18.68
N LYS A 58 -50.09 -1.49 -17.73
CA LYS A 58 -49.75 -1.51 -16.30
C LYS A 58 -48.81 -2.69 -15.97
N LEU A 59 -48.91 -3.82 -16.67
CA LEU A 59 -47.98 -4.94 -16.53
C LEU A 59 -46.56 -4.60 -17.00
N GLU A 60 -46.42 -3.72 -18.00
CA GLU A 60 -45.11 -3.23 -18.45
C GLU A 60 -44.45 -2.32 -17.41
N VAL A 61 -45.22 -1.46 -16.74
CA VAL A 61 -44.70 -0.64 -15.61
C VAL A 61 -44.17 -1.52 -14.48
N PHE A 62 -44.86 -2.62 -14.13
CA PHE A 62 -44.35 -3.58 -13.14
C PHE A 62 -43.06 -4.28 -13.59
N LYS A 63 -42.90 -4.58 -14.89
CA LYS A 63 -41.64 -5.12 -15.42
C LYS A 63 -40.52 -4.10 -15.34
N VAL A 64 -40.76 -2.83 -15.70
CA VAL A 64 -39.75 -1.77 -15.60
C VAL A 64 -39.33 -1.55 -14.15
N TRP A 65 -40.28 -1.46 -13.21
CA TRP A 65 -40.00 -1.32 -11.78
C TRP A 65 -39.27 -2.56 -11.22
N GLY A 66 -39.63 -3.76 -11.68
CA GLY A 66 -38.93 -4.99 -11.33
C GLY A 66 -37.49 -5.04 -11.87
N VAL A 67 -37.27 -4.50 -13.07
CA VAL A 67 -35.93 -4.36 -13.66
C VAL A 67 -35.12 -3.33 -12.89
N GLU A 68 -35.65 -2.14 -12.61
CA GLU A 68 -34.97 -1.11 -11.80
C GLU A 68 -34.64 -1.61 -10.38
N ALA A 69 -35.58 -2.28 -9.70
CA ALA A 69 -35.33 -2.84 -8.39
C ALA A 69 -34.27 -3.95 -8.42
N ARG A 70 -34.23 -4.77 -9.47
CA ARG A 70 -33.17 -5.77 -9.67
C ARG A 70 -31.84 -5.09 -9.97
N LEU A 71 -31.83 -4.01 -10.76
CA LEU A 71 -30.64 -3.26 -11.12
C LEU A 71 -30.02 -2.58 -9.89
N ASN A 72 -30.83 -1.91 -9.07
CA ASN A 72 -30.39 -1.32 -7.80
C ASN A 72 -29.83 -2.38 -6.86
N ARG A 73 -30.52 -3.51 -6.67
CA ARG A 73 -29.98 -4.61 -5.85
C ARG A 73 -28.67 -5.18 -6.39
N THR A 74 -28.51 -5.25 -7.71
CA THR A 74 -27.26 -5.71 -8.33
C THR A 74 -26.15 -4.67 -8.14
N LEU A 75 -26.45 -3.38 -8.24
CA LEU A 75 -25.52 -2.29 -7.96
C LEU A 75 -25.08 -2.31 -6.49
N ASP A 76 -26.02 -2.39 -5.54
CA ASP A 76 -25.72 -2.49 -4.11
C ASP A 76 -24.81 -3.69 -3.80
N ARG A 77 -25.10 -4.86 -4.40
CA ARG A 77 -24.25 -6.05 -4.27
C ARG A 77 -22.88 -5.87 -4.91
N ALA A 78 -22.81 -5.19 -6.05
CA ALA A 78 -21.54 -4.91 -6.70
C ALA A 78 -20.68 -3.97 -5.85
N GLU A 79 -21.28 -2.94 -5.25
CA GLU A 79 -20.61 -2.05 -4.28
C GLU A 79 -20.14 -2.82 -3.04
N GLU A 80 -20.97 -3.71 -2.50
CA GLU A 80 -20.59 -4.57 -1.37
C GLU A 80 -19.41 -5.49 -1.72
N ILE A 81 -19.44 -6.11 -2.91
CA ILE A 81 -18.36 -6.98 -3.40
C ILE A 81 -17.08 -6.18 -3.64
N LEU A 82 -17.17 -5.00 -4.24
CA LEU A 82 -16.03 -4.11 -4.44
C LEU A 82 -15.42 -3.67 -3.11
N GLY A 83 -16.25 -3.34 -2.12
CA GLY A 83 -15.80 -3.01 -0.76
C GLY A 83 -15.07 -4.18 -0.10
N LYS A 84 -15.60 -5.41 -0.20
CA LYS A 84 -14.93 -6.62 0.30
C LYS A 84 -13.61 -6.89 -0.43
N LEU A 85 -13.57 -6.70 -1.75
CA LEU A 85 -12.35 -6.88 -2.54
C LEU A 85 -11.29 -5.84 -2.18
N GLN A 86 -11.67 -4.57 -2.02
CA GLN A 86 -10.79 -3.51 -1.53
C GLN A 86 -10.20 -3.86 -0.16
N HIS A 87 -11.02 -4.34 0.78
CA HIS A 87 -10.57 -4.75 2.10
C HIS A 87 -9.57 -5.93 2.05
N LEU A 88 -9.86 -6.95 1.24
CA LEU A 88 -8.95 -8.08 1.03
C LEU A 88 -7.63 -7.66 0.38
N SER A 89 -7.67 -6.75 -0.59
CA SER A 89 -6.46 -6.22 -1.23
C SER A 89 -5.60 -5.42 -0.25
N VAL A 90 -6.19 -4.65 0.67
CA VAL A 90 -5.46 -3.97 1.74
C VAL A 90 -4.75 -4.98 2.66
N ILE A 91 -5.43 -6.07 3.05
CA ILE A 91 -4.82 -7.13 3.88
C ILE A 91 -3.67 -7.82 3.12
N SER A 92 -3.90 -8.17 1.85
CA SER A 92 -2.91 -8.80 0.98
C SER A 92 -1.69 -7.89 0.77
N ALA A 93 -1.90 -6.60 0.54
CA ALA A 93 -0.83 -5.62 0.41
C ALA A 93 0.00 -5.54 1.70
N LYS A 94 -0.64 -5.41 2.87
CA LYS A 94 0.07 -5.42 4.17
C LYS A 94 0.93 -6.67 4.34
N ALA A 95 0.38 -7.85 4.00
CA ALA A 95 1.13 -9.11 4.08
C ALA A 95 2.33 -9.12 3.11
N THR A 96 2.14 -8.62 1.89
CA THR A 96 3.19 -8.53 0.86
C THR A 96 4.31 -7.56 1.29
N TYR A 97 3.97 -6.35 1.73
CA TYR A 97 4.93 -5.38 2.26
C TYR A 97 5.73 -5.98 3.41
N MET A 98 5.07 -6.62 4.38
CA MET A 98 5.76 -7.27 5.50
C MET A 98 6.66 -8.41 5.04
N THR A 99 6.18 -9.28 4.14
CA THR A 99 6.98 -10.39 3.61
C THR A 99 8.26 -9.89 2.94
N PHE A 100 8.17 -8.85 2.10
CA PHE A 100 9.35 -8.28 1.45
C PHE A 100 10.28 -7.56 2.42
N ALA A 101 9.72 -6.86 3.41
CA ALA A 101 10.51 -6.15 4.40
C ALA A 101 11.33 -7.11 5.28
N TRP A 102 10.76 -8.25 5.67
CA TRP A 102 11.48 -9.29 6.42
C TRP A 102 12.41 -10.13 5.54
N SER A 103 12.00 -10.43 4.31
CA SER A 103 12.86 -11.12 3.33
C SER A 103 14.12 -10.33 2.97
N ASN A 104 14.13 -9.00 3.18
CA ASN A 104 15.27 -8.13 2.92
C ASN A 104 16.55 -8.45 3.68
N ARG A 105 16.46 -9.31 4.70
CA ARG A 105 17.55 -9.61 5.63
C ARG A 105 18.16 -11.00 5.44
N PHE A 106 17.71 -11.76 4.44
CA PHE A 106 18.17 -13.14 4.19
C PHE A 106 18.54 -13.39 2.72
N GLY A 107 18.96 -12.35 1.99
CA GLY A 107 19.42 -12.46 0.61
C GLY A 107 18.42 -12.02 -0.47
N SER A 108 18.66 -12.49 -1.70
CA SER A 108 17.99 -12.05 -2.92
C SER A 108 16.47 -12.30 -2.89
N PRO A 109 15.64 -11.46 -3.55
CA PRO A 109 16.01 -10.41 -4.52
C PRO A 109 16.57 -9.12 -3.90
N GLY A 110 17.35 -8.34 -4.66
CA GLY A 110 17.89 -7.03 -4.22
C GLY A 110 16.79 -5.98 -3.99
N ALA A 111 17.13 -4.86 -3.34
CA ALA A 111 16.19 -3.81 -2.98
C ALA A 111 15.43 -3.27 -4.20
N LYS A 112 16.12 -3.12 -5.35
CA LYS A 112 15.50 -2.64 -6.59
C LYS A 112 14.40 -3.57 -7.11
N ALA A 113 14.66 -4.88 -7.14
CA ALA A 113 13.70 -5.86 -7.65
C ALA A 113 12.48 -5.97 -6.73
N LYS A 114 12.69 -5.88 -5.41
CA LYS A 114 11.59 -5.84 -4.43
C LYS A 114 10.74 -4.59 -4.58
N GLN A 115 11.37 -3.43 -4.76
CA GLN A 115 10.64 -2.19 -4.94
C GLN A 115 9.74 -2.23 -6.19
N ALA A 116 10.19 -2.85 -7.28
CA ALA A 116 9.34 -3.01 -8.47
C ALA A 116 8.05 -3.81 -8.17
N ILE A 117 8.13 -4.85 -7.34
CA ILE A 117 6.95 -5.63 -6.91
C ILE A 117 6.05 -4.78 -6.01
N LEU A 118 6.63 -3.95 -5.13
CA LEU A 118 5.85 -3.06 -4.27
C LEU A 118 5.18 -1.93 -5.05
N ASP A 119 5.84 -1.39 -6.08
CA ASP A 119 5.26 -0.41 -7.00
C ASP A 119 4.04 -1.00 -7.73
N ASP A 120 4.06 -2.29 -8.08
CA ASP A 120 2.90 -3.00 -8.63
C ASP A 120 1.75 -3.15 -7.63
N VAL A 121 2.07 -3.44 -6.36
CA VAL A 121 1.07 -3.47 -5.28
C VAL A 121 0.45 -2.08 -5.08
N ASP A 122 1.26 -1.03 -5.10
CA ASP A 122 0.78 0.34 -4.89
C ASP A 122 -0.14 0.80 -6.02
N ARG A 123 0.19 0.42 -7.27
CA ARG A 123 -0.70 0.60 -8.43
C ARG A 123 -2.04 -0.11 -8.26
N GLN A 124 -2.05 -1.36 -7.77
CA GLN A 124 -3.30 -2.08 -7.51
C GLN A 124 -4.14 -1.40 -6.42
N LEU A 125 -3.49 -0.87 -5.37
CA LEU A 125 -4.20 -0.11 -4.33
C LEU A 125 -4.81 1.19 -4.86
N ASP A 126 -4.13 1.87 -5.79
CA ASP A 126 -4.66 3.06 -6.46
C ASP A 126 -5.85 2.76 -7.37
N GLU A 127 -5.78 1.67 -8.15
CA GLU A 127 -6.89 1.19 -8.98
C GLU A 127 -8.14 0.88 -8.13
N LEU A 128 -7.93 0.34 -6.93
CA LEU A 128 -8.97 0.06 -5.93
C LEU A 128 -9.40 1.27 -5.10
N LYS A 129 -8.95 2.48 -5.45
CA LYS A 129 -9.32 3.74 -4.81
C LYS A 129 -9.02 3.77 -3.30
N VAL A 130 -8.00 3.04 -2.86
CA VAL A 130 -7.47 3.17 -1.49
C VAL A 130 -6.89 4.57 -1.32
N THR A 131 -7.26 5.25 -0.25
CA THR A 131 -6.87 6.66 -0.07
C THR A 131 -5.36 6.80 0.19
N PRO A 132 -4.74 7.94 -0.16
CA PRO A 132 -3.33 8.18 0.13
C PRO A 132 -2.97 8.02 1.62
N THR A 133 -3.90 8.40 2.51
CA THR A 133 -3.73 8.25 3.96
C THR A 133 -3.67 6.78 4.36
N GLU A 134 -4.59 5.94 3.88
CA GLU A 134 -4.59 4.50 4.16
C GLU A 134 -3.34 3.82 3.58
N ARG A 135 -2.91 4.20 2.38
CA ARG A 135 -1.65 3.70 1.79
C ARG A 135 -0.45 4.06 2.66
N ALA A 136 -0.37 5.30 3.15
CA ALA A 136 0.70 5.71 4.05
C ALA A 136 0.73 4.88 5.35
N GLU A 137 -0.43 4.47 5.87
CA GLU A 137 -0.51 3.58 7.03
C GLU A 137 -0.06 2.14 6.73
N ILE A 138 -0.41 1.61 5.55
CA ILE A 138 0.03 0.29 5.08
C ILE A 138 1.55 0.25 4.92
N VAL A 139 2.12 1.33 4.39
CA VAL A 139 3.54 1.47 4.07
C VAL A 139 4.39 1.80 5.30
N ARG A 140 3.81 2.39 6.36
CA ARG A 140 4.55 2.84 7.55
C ARG A 140 5.49 1.78 8.17
N PRO A 141 5.08 0.53 8.41
CA PRO A 141 5.99 -0.49 8.94
C PRO A 141 7.16 -0.79 8.02
N TYR A 142 6.93 -0.77 6.70
CA TYR A 142 7.98 -0.96 5.71
C TYR A 142 8.99 0.20 5.73
N MET A 143 8.50 1.44 5.84
CA MET A 143 9.37 2.63 5.95
C MET A 143 10.25 2.60 7.20
N THR A 144 9.72 2.14 8.33
CA THR A 144 10.53 1.91 9.53
C THR A 144 11.67 0.93 9.24
N LEU A 145 11.39 -0.16 8.53
CA LEU A 145 12.40 -1.17 8.20
C LEU A 145 13.46 -0.64 7.22
N ILE A 146 13.09 0.19 6.24
CA ILE A 146 14.06 0.92 5.41
C ILE A 146 14.98 1.82 6.26
N GLY A 147 14.41 2.52 7.26
CA GLY A 147 15.20 3.29 8.21
C GLY A 147 16.21 2.42 8.97
N TRP A 148 15.77 1.26 9.45
CA TRP A 148 16.65 0.29 10.11
C TRP A 148 17.79 -0.17 9.19
N ASP A 149 17.46 -0.53 7.95
CA ASP A 149 18.42 -1.01 6.95
C ASP A 149 19.52 0.04 6.71
N PHE A 150 19.14 1.32 6.55
CA PHE A 150 20.07 2.43 6.43
C PHE A 150 20.89 2.72 7.69
N PHE A 151 20.28 2.59 8.86
CA PHE A 151 20.98 2.71 10.13
C PHE A 151 22.06 1.63 10.26
N GLN A 152 21.75 0.38 9.94
CA GLN A 152 22.71 -0.72 9.97
C GLN A 152 23.88 -0.50 9.00
N LEU A 153 23.61 0.01 7.80
CA LEU A 153 24.65 0.41 6.86
C LEU A 153 25.59 1.47 7.45
N TYR A 154 25.02 2.50 8.07
CA TYR A 154 25.80 3.57 8.70
C TYR A 154 26.67 3.03 9.83
N VAL A 155 26.06 2.35 10.81
CA VAL A 155 26.76 1.89 12.02
C VAL A 155 27.82 0.85 11.70
N THR A 156 27.49 -0.15 10.86
CA THR A 156 28.44 -1.20 10.48
C THR A 156 29.66 -0.64 9.77
N THR A 157 29.46 0.31 8.84
CA THR A 157 30.57 0.95 8.11
C THR A 157 31.50 1.71 9.08
N VAL A 158 30.92 2.51 9.98
CA VAL A 158 31.69 3.30 10.95
C VAL A 158 32.37 2.39 11.98
N GLU A 159 31.69 1.36 12.47
CA GLU A 159 32.25 0.37 13.39
C GLU A 159 33.44 -0.38 12.77
N ASN A 160 33.27 -0.90 11.55
CA ASN A 160 34.31 -1.68 10.88
C ASN A 160 35.55 -0.84 10.59
N TYR A 161 35.36 0.43 10.21
CA TYR A 161 36.47 1.38 10.08
C TYR A 161 37.22 1.59 11.40
N MET A 162 36.49 1.87 12.50
CA MET A 162 37.11 2.07 13.81
C MET A 162 37.80 0.81 14.33
N GLN A 163 37.20 -0.37 14.08
CA GLN A 163 37.80 -1.65 14.44
C GLN A 163 39.09 -1.90 13.67
N ALA A 164 39.13 -1.60 12.37
CA ALA A 164 40.34 -1.76 11.57
C ALA A 164 41.46 -0.81 12.04
N LYS A 165 41.11 0.45 12.33
CA LYS A 165 42.05 1.44 12.89
C LYS A 165 42.59 1.01 14.26
N TYR A 166 41.73 0.47 15.12
CA TYR A 166 42.13 -0.07 16.42
C TYR A 166 43.06 -1.29 16.27
N SER A 167 42.76 -2.19 15.34
CA SER A 167 43.61 -3.34 15.02
C SER A 167 44.99 -2.91 14.52
N ASP A 168 45.10 -1.87 13.68
CA ASP A 168 46.38 -1.35 13.20
C ASP A 168 47.26 -0.80 14.34
N VAL A 169 46.67 -0.04 15.27
CA VAL A 169 47.40 0.49 16.43
C VAL A 169 47.87 -0.66 17.34
N THR A 170 47.01 -1.66 17.53
CA THR A 170 47.35 -2.88 18.30
C THR A 170 48.47 -3.67 17.64
N HIS A 171 48.43 -3.81 16.32
CA HIS A 171 49.47 -4.49 15.55
C HIS A 171 50.82 -3.76 15.65
N LYS A 172 50.83 -2.42 15.56
CA LYS A 172 52.03 -1.60 15.78
C LYS A 172 52.60 -1.78 17.18
N LEU A 173 51.74 -1.78 18.22
CA LEU A 173 52.18 -2.02 19.59
C LEU A 173 52.87 -3.38 19.74
N ASN A 174 52.34 -4.42 19.07
CA ASN A 174 52.89 -5.78 19.13
C ASN A 174 54.21 -5.94 18.37
N ILE A 175 54.41 -5.20 17.26
CA ILE A 175 55.66 -5.24 16.49
C ILE A 175 56.73 -4.36 17.12
N GLU A 176 56.37 -3.15 17.53
CA GLU A 176 57.32 -2.10 17.94
C GLU A 176 57.59 -2.09 19.44
N ALA A 177 57.08 -3.07 20.21
CA ALA A 177 57.28 -3.45 21.63
C ALA A 177 57.28 -2.33 22.73
N GLU A 178 57.46 -1.06 22.39
CA GLU A 178 57.69 0.06 23.28
C GLU A 178 57.04 1.37 22.77
N SER A 179 56.08 1.28 21.84
CA SER A 179 55.34 2.46 21.39
C SER A 179 54.39 2.96 22.50
N ALA A 180 54.92 3.81 23.39
CA ALA A 180 54.17 4.47 24.45
C ALA A 180 52.95 5.23 23.90
N GLU A 181 53.08 5.78 22.68
CA GLU A 181 52.00 6.45 21.95
C GLU A 181 50.88 5.48 21.53
N ALA A 182 51.22 4.30 21.00
CA ALA A 182 50.23 3.29 20.63
C ALA A 182 49.47 2.79 21.87
N ARG A 183 50.18 2.57 22.98
CA ARG A 183 49.56 2.16 24.26
C ARG A 183 48.61 3.23 24.78
N ALA A 184 49.04 4.49 24.86
CA ALA A 184 48.20 5.60 25.27
C ALA A 184 46.95 5.77 24.37
N THR A 185 47.10 5.52 23.07
CA THR A 185 45.99 5.55 22.11
C THR A 185 44.97 4.44 22.39
N ILE A 186 45.44 3.21 22.62
CA ILE A 186 44.57 2.07 22.94
C ILE A 186 43.84 2.30 24.27
N ASP A 187 44.56 2.71 25.32
CA ASP A 187 44.00 2.98 26.64
C ASP A 187 42.91 4.06 26.58
N ARG A 188 43.08 5.05 25.69
CA ARG A 188 42.05 6.08 25.42
C ARG A 188 40.88 5.55 24.60
N TRP A 189 41.13 4.77 23.55
CA TRP A 189 40.09 4.36 22.59
C TRP A 189 39.21 3.21 23.09
N ALA A 190 39.79 2.23 23.78
CA ALA A 190 39.06 1.05 24.25
C ALA A 190 37.77 1.40 25.03
N PRO A 191 37.79 2.29 26.05
CA PRO A 191 36.57 2.66 26.76
C PRO A 191 35.58 3.45 25.89
N LEU A 192 36.06 4.29 24.96
CA LEU A 192 35.21 5.07 24.06
C LEU A 192 34.48 4.18 23.05
N ILE A 193 35.17 3.20 22.47
CA ILE A 193 34.58 2.21 21.55
C ILE A 193 33.55 1.37 22.29
N ALA A 194 33.89 0.88 23.49
CA ALA A 194 32.97 0.09 24.31
C ALA A 194 31.69 0.88 24.63
N ALA A 195 31.83 2.11 25.14
CA ALA A 195 30.70 2.98 25.47
C ALA A 195 29.86 3.33 24.23
N TRP A 196 30.50 3.57 23.08
CA TRP A 196 29.78 3.82 21.82
C TRP A 196 29.00 2.59 21.36
N ARG A 197 29.60 1.39 21.35
CA ARG A 197 28.92 0.13 21.00
C ARG A 197 27.73 -0.14 21.90
N THR A 198 27.86 0.07 23.20
CA THR A 198 26.75 -0.15 24.14
C THR A 198 25.55 0.72 23.83
N ARG A 199 25.73 1.97 23.33
CA ARG A 199 24.60 2.87 23.02
C ARG A 199 23.62 2.32 21.98
N TRP A 200 24.12 1.59 20.99
CA TRP A 200 23.28 1.11 19.89
C TRP A 200 23.15 -0.42 19.82
N ARG A 201 23.76 -1.15 20.77
CA ARG A 201 23.55 -2.61 20.94
C ARG A 201 22.57 -2.95 22.08
N VAL A 202 21.81 -1.97 22.57
CA VAL A 202 20.82 -2.19 23.64
C VAL A 202 19.61 -2.95 23.10
N ASP A 203 19.07 -3.87 23.91
CA ASP A 203 17.79 -4.49 23.64
C ASP A 203 16.69 -3.43 23.46
N GLY A 204 15.86 -3.61 22.43
CA GLY A 204 14.77 -2.66 22.15
C GLY A 204 15.15 -1.44 21.31
N LEU A 205 16.37 -1.38 20.74
CA LEU A 205 16.78 -0.29 19.85
C LEU A 205 15.77 -0.02 18.71
N TYR A 206 15.21 -1.09 18.13
CA TYR A 206 14.16 -0.98 17.12
C TYR A 206 12.90 -0.26 17.63
N GLN A 207 12.52 -0.49 18.89
CA GLN A 207 11.39 0.21 19.53
C GLN A 207 11.73 1.68 19.77
N GLN A 208 12.96 2.01 20.12
CA GLN A 208 13.40 3.39 20.27
C GLN A 208 13.34 4.15 18.93
N MET A 209 13.71 3.50 17.82
CA MET A 209 13.60 4.07 16.49
C MET A 209 12.15 4.35 16.09
N LEU A 210 11.19 3.53 16.56
CA LEU A 210 9.76 3.78 16.35
C LEU A 210 9.24 4.99 17.15
N GLN A 211 9.91 5.36 18.24
CA GLN A 211 9.49 6.43 19.16
C GLN A 211 10.16 7.79 18.87
N THR A 212 11.22 7.81 18.05
CA THR A 212 12.02 8.99 17.77
C THR A 212 12.10 9.26 16.27
N SER A 213 12.45 10.47 15.87
CA SER A 213 12.70 10.73 14.45
C SER A 213 13.94 9.96 13.98
N PHE A 214 13.96 9.53 12.71
CA PHE A 214 15.13 8.83 12.16
C PHE A 214 16.42 9.65 12.28
N ALA A 215 16.33 10.99 12.14
CA ALA A 215 17.46 11.89 12.33
C ALA A 215 18.01 11.87 13.76
N GLU A 216 17.15 11.96 14.78
CA GLU A 216 17.55 11.87 16.18
C GLU A 216 18.12 10.50 16.52
N PHE A 217 17.51 9.43 16.00
CA PHE A 217 17.98 8.08 16.18
C PHE A 217 19.39 7.89 15.58
N LEU A 218 19.61 8.35 14.35
CA LEU A 218 20.90 8.27 13.68
C LEU A 218 21.98 9.13 14.37
N ASN A 219 21.60 10.26 14.98
CA ASN A 219 22.52 11.10 15.75
C ASN A 219 23.12 10.38 16.96
N GLN A 220 22.39 9.45 17.59
CA GLN A 220 22.88 8.70 18.74
C GLN A 220 24.04 7.75 18.38
N ALA A 221 24.10 7.33 17.12
CA ALA A 221 25.14 6.46 16.58
C ALA A 221 26.41 7.20 16.15
N VAL A 222 26.50 8.52 16.29
CA VAL A 222 27.74 9.25 16.00
C VAL A 222 28.82 8.88 17.03
N PRO A 223 30.05 8.54 16.60
CA PRO A 223 31.17 8.29 17.50
C PRO A 223 31.43 9.49 18.42
N PRO A 224 31.82 9.26 19.68
CA PRO A 224 32.16 10.36 20.59
C PRO A 224 33.43 11.08 20.13
N GLU A 225 33.59 12.32 20.57
CA GLU A 225 34.82 13.07 20.35
C GLU A 225 36.05 12.33 20.91
N GLY A 226 37.20 12.47 20.25
CA GLY A 226 38.46 11.83 20.66
C GLY A 226 38.68 10.41 20.11
N LEU A 227 37.65 9.78 19.56
CA LEU A 227 37.78 8.49 18.87
C LEU A 227 38.28 8.64 17.42
N LEU A 228 37.80 9.70 16.75
CA LEU A 228 38.17 10.09 15.39
C LEU A 228 38.80 11.49 15.40
N ASP A 229 39.70 11.75 14.46
CA ASP A 229 40.20 13.11 14.25
C ASP A 229 39.13 14.02 13.62
N LYS A 230 39.41 15.32 13.52
CA LYS A 230 38.44 16.30 13.01
C LYS A 230 38.01 16.00 11.56
N ASN A 231 38.94 15.55 10.71
CA ASN A 231 38.66 15.27 9.30
C ASN A 231 37.85 13.98 9.15
N GLU A 232 38.17 12.95 9.92
CA GLU A 232 37.42 11.70 10.00
C GLU A 232 36.01 11.93 10.52
N MET A 233 35.86 12.75 11.57
CA MET A 233 34.56 13.12 12.12
C MET A 233 33.72 13.93 11.12
N GLU A 234 34.34 14.81 10.33
CA GLU A 234 33.65 15.51 9.24
C GLU A 234 33.12 14.52 8.18
N ARG A 235 33.91 13.51 7.81
CA ARG A 235 33.51 12.45 6.86
C ARG A 235 32.35 11.62 7.41
N VAL A 236 32.39 11.25 8.69
CA VAL A 236 31.28 10.55 9.36
C VAL A 236 30.00 11.40 9.35
N ASN A 237 30.10 12.68 9.65
CA ASN A 237 28.95 13.58 9.63
C ASN A 237 28.37 13.78 8.21
N LYS A 238 29.22 13.84 7.18
CA LYS A 238 28.78 13.85 5.77
C LYS A 238 28.06 12.56 5.41
N TYR A 239 28.60 11.42 5.82
CA TYR A 239 27.96 10.12 5.58
C TYR A 239 26.60 10.01 6.28
N ARG A 240 26.51 10.47 7.52
CA ARG A 240 25.23 10.57 8.25
C ARG A 240 24.20 11.40 7.47
N ALA A 241 24.61 12.56 6.97
CA ALA A 241 23.73 13.44 6.19
C ALA A 241 23.28 12.80 4.86
N GLU A 242 24.17 12.06 4.20
CA GLU A 242 23.85 11.27 3.01
C GLU A 242 22.78 10.20 3.30
N ILE A 243 22.95 9.44 4.38
CA ILE A 243 21.98 8.42 4.81
C ILE A 243 20.61 9.04 5.13
N LEU A 244 20.61 10.17 5.85
CA LEU A 244 19.38 10.88 6.17
C LEU A 244 18.68 11.40 4.91
N ALA A 245 19.44 11.91 3.93
CA ALA A 245 18.89 12.36 2.65
C ALA A 245 18.23 11.20 1.89
N LEU A 246 18.88 10.05 1.79
CA LEU A 246 18.32 8.85 1.15
C LEU A 246 17.05 8.38 1.86
N TYR A 247 17.03 8.36 3.19
CA TYR A 247 15.84 7.99 3.94
C TYR A 247 14.68 8.96 3.70
N ASN A 248 14.93 10.26 3.67
CA ASN A 248 13.90 11.27 3.42
C ASN A 248 13.34 11.16 1.99
N GLU A 249 14.18 10.85 1.00
CA GLU A 249 13.73 10.51 -0.36
C GLU A 249 12.80 9.29 -0.35
N CYS A 250 13.16 8.24 0.39
CA CYS A 250 12.30 7.06 0.53
C CYS A 250 10.98 7.37 1.25
N LEU A 251 11.03 8.20 2.28
CA LEU A 251 9.85 8.60 3.05
C LEU A 251 8.87 9.39 2.20
N ALA A 252 9.36 10.27 1.34
CA ALA A 252 8.53 11.02 0.39
C ALA A 252 7.89 10.10 -0.66
N LYS A 253 8.58 9.03 -1.09
CA LYS A 253 8.05 8.05 -2.04
C LYS A 253 7.08 7.05 -1.39
N GLY A 254 7.32 6.64 -0.14
CA GLY A 254 6.68 5.47 0.47
C GLY A 254 7.39 4.14 0.17
N GLY A 255 8.69 4.18 -0.10
CA GLY A 255 9.49 3.00 -0.42
C GLY A 255 10.88 3.40 -0.92
N TYR A 256 11.70 2.46 -1.37
CA TYR A 256 13.00 2.78 -1.95
C TYR A 256 12.84 3.61 -3.23
N THR A 257 13.59 4.70 -3.36
CA THR A 257 13.87 5.32 -4.67
C THR A 257 14.89 4.46 -5.43
N ASP A 258 15.02 4.65 -6.76
CA ASP A 258 16.04 3.94 -7.54
C ASP A 258 17.45 4.17 -6.99
N ARG A 259 17.74 5.43 -6.63
CA ARG A 259 19.01 5.84 -6.01
C ARG A 259 19.21 5.12 -4.67
N ALA A 260 18.21 5.11 -3.82
CA ALA A 260 18.26 4.50 -2.49
C ALA A 260 18.41 2.98 -2.55
N ALA A 261 17.68 2.31 -3.45
CA ALA A 261 17.79 0.87 -3.69
C ALA A 261 19.20 0.51 -4.19
N GLN A 262 19.69 1.22 -5.20
CA GLN A 262 21.03 1.00 -5.74
C GLN A 262 22.11 1.26 -4.67
N TYR A 263 21.93 2.31 -3.86
CA TYR A 263 22.82 2.61 -2.75
C TYR A 263 22.87 1.45 -1.76
N TYR A 264 21.71 0.98 -1.30
CA TYR A 264 21.60 -0.13 -0.37
C TYR A 264 22.27 -1.39 -0.92
N ASP A 265 21.92 -1.79 -2.15
CA ASP A 265 22.47 -2.99 -2.80
C ASP A 265 24.00 -2.91 -2.98
N ASN A 266 24.54 -1.73 -3.29
CA ASN A 266 25.97 -1.52 -3.48
C ASN A 266 26.80 -1.57 -2.20
N TYR A 267 26.24 -1.11 -1.08
CA TYR A 267 26.96 -0.95 0.18
C TYR A 267 26.55 -1.95 1.27
N ASN A 268 25.69 -2.91 0.94
CA ASN A 268 25.25 -3.97 1.86
C ASN A 268 26.46 -4.76 2.42
N PRO A 269 26.62 -4.86 3.76
CA PRO A 269 27.75 -5.56 4.38
C PRO A 269 27.78 -7.05 4.07
N GLU A 270 26.63 -7.69 3.80
CA GLU A 270 26.55 -9.11 3.45
C GLU A 270 27.38 -9.45 2.20
N PHE A 271 27.55 -8.47 1.30
CA PHE A 271 28.33 -8.61 0.07
C PHE A 271 29.66 -7.83 0.12
N GLY A 272 30.10 -7.42 1.32
CA GLY A 272 31.32 -6.64 1.52
C GLY A 272 31.23 -5.18 1.03
N GLY A 273 30.01 -4.67 0.83
CA GLY A 273 29.78 -3.29 0.39
C GLY A 273 30.23 -2.24 1.41
N ASP A 274 30.23 -2.58 2.70
CA ASP A 274 30.78 -1.76 3.77
C ASP A 274 32.27 -1.46 3.56
N LYS A 275 33.07 -2.45 3.12
CA LYS A 275 34.50 -2.26 2.82
C LYS A 275 34.71 -1.26 1.70
N LYS A 276 33.87 -1.35 0.66
CA LYS A 276 33.87 -0.39 -0.45
C LYS A 276 33.54 1.01 0.07
N LYS A 277 32.51 1.14 0.91
CA LYS A 277 32.15 2.44 1.49
C LYS A 277 33.24 3.00 2.40
N ILE A 278 33.92 2.17 3.19
CA ILE A 278 35.05 2.59 4.03
C ILE A 278 36.19 3.14 3.18
N LYS A 279 36.54 2.44 2.09
CA LYS A 279 37.58 2.91 1.15
C LYS A 279 37.19 4.25 0.52
N GLU A 280 35.94 4.42 0.09
CA GLU A 280 35.46 5.69 -0.48
C GLU A 280 35.42 6.83 0.53
N LEU A 281 34.93 6.58 1.75
CA LEU A 281 34.77 7.60 2.78
C LEU A 281 36.10 8.01 3.40
N PHE A 282 36.97 7.05 3.73
CA PHE A 282 38.17 7.28 4.54
C PHE A 282 39.47 7.10 3.77
N GLY A 283 39.44 6.62 2.52
CA GLY A 283 40.64 6.24 1.79
C GLY A 283 41.37 5.04 2.42
N TYR A 284 40.68 4.29 3.27
CA TYR A 284 41.26 3.22 4.08
C TYR A 284 40.98 1.86 3.46
N GLU A 285 42.03 1.10 3.15
CA GLU A 285 41.92 -0.27 2.65
C GLU A 285 42.02 -1.27 3.80
N MET A 286 40.91 -1.95 4.10
CA MET A 286 40.89 -3.00 5.13
C MET A 286 41.75 -4.19 4.67
N LYS A 287 42.82 -4.47 5.42
CA LYS A 287 43.66 -5.66 5.22
C LYS A 287 42.99 -6.87 5.88
N TYR A 288 43.01 -8.01 5.21
CA TYR A 288 42.55 -9.29 5.72
C TYR A 288 43.60 -9.94 6.62
#